data_AF-A0A2H6IW91-F1
#
_entry.id   AF-A0A2H6IW91-F1
#
_cell.length_a   1.000
_cell.length_b   1.000
_cell.length_c   1.000
_cell.angle_alpha   90.00
_cell.angle_beta   90.00
_cell.angle_gamma   90.00
#
_symmetry.space_group_name_H-M   'P 1'
#
loop_
_entity.id
_entity.type
_entity.pdbx_description
1 polymer ?
#
loop_
_entity_poly.entity_id
_entity_poly.type
_entity_poly.pdbx_seq_one_letter_code
_entity_poly.pdbx_strand_id
1 'polypeptide(L)' 'MKIRTRKFVGTVTLILFLTTYSLVAMAFAASRVVGLSPIVEAVFFLVAGLVWVIPAGILIRWMQRPDPS' A
#
# COMPACT_ATOMS: atom_id res chain seq x y z
N MET A 1 -9.81 18.99 -12.51
CA MET A 1 -9.82 19.28 -11.06
C MET A 1 -8.52 20.01 -10.75
N LYS A 2 -8.52 21.13 -10.00
CA LYS A 2 -7.27 21.83 -9.64
C LYS A 2 -6.33 20.86 -8.92
N ILE A 3 -5.05 20.86 -9.30
CA ILE A 3 -3.99 19.97 -8.77
C ILE A 3 -3.93 19.85 -7.23
N ARG A 4 -4.34 20.90 -6.50
CA ARG A 4 -4.39 20.91 -5.02
C ARG A 4 -5.41 19.91 -4.45
N THR A 5 -6.59 19.80 -5.05
CA THR A 5 -7.64 18.85 -4.61
C THR A 5 -7.25 17.41 -4.93
N ARG A 6 -6.59 17.19 -6.09
CA ARG A 6 -6.13 15.85 -6.50
C ARG A 6 -5.02 15.31 -5.57
N LYS A 7 -4.14 16.19 -5.08
CA LYS A 7 -3.16 15.84 -4.05
C LYS A 7 -3.82 15.50 -2.71
N PHE A 8 -4.80 16.29 -2.25
CA PHE A 8 -5.47 16.01 -0.98
C PHE A 8 -6.21 14.67 -0.98
N VAL A 9 -7.03 14.42 -2.01
CA VAL A 9 -7.75 13.14 -2.17
C VAL A 9 -6.77 11.98 -2.29
N GLY A 10 -5.72 12.15 -3.11
CA GLY A 10 -4.72 11.10 -3.27
C GLY A 10 -4.00 10.76 -1.97
N THR A 11 -3.63 11.75 -1.14
CA THR A 11 -3.02 11.49 0.17
C THR A 11 -3.97 10.74 1.10
N VAL A 12 -5.24 11.15 1.19
CA VAL A 12 -6.23 10.47 2.03
C VAL A 12 -6.43 9.03 1.56
N THR A 13 -6.59 8.80 0.25
CA THR A 13 -6.70 7.45 -0.32
C THR A 13 -5.47 6.60 -0.02
N LEU A 14 -4.27 7.17 -0.11
CA LEU A 14 -3.02 6.46 0.16
C LEU A 14 -2.95 6.03 1.63
N ILE A 15 -3.29 6.90 2.56
CA ILE A 15 -3.35 6.59 3.99
C ILE A 15 -4.39 5.49 4.24
N LEU A 16 -5.60 5.63 3.71
CA LEU A 16 -6.68 4.65 3.91
C LEU A 16 -6.31 3.27 3.35
N PHE A 17 -5.72 3.26 2.15
CA PHE A 17 -5.22 2.05 1.49
C PHE A 17 -4.12 1.39 2.33
N LEU A 18 -3.13 2.17 2.79
CA LEU A 18 -2.03 1.66 3.58
C LEU A 18 -2.52 1.09 4.91
N THR A 19 -3.40 1.79 5.63
CA THR A 19 -3.98 1.31 6.89
C THR A 19 -4.75 0.00 6.67
N THR A 20 -5.63 -0.05 5.67
CA THR A 20 -6.42 -1.25 5.38
C THR A 20 -5.52 -2.42 4.99
N TYR A 21 -4.54 -2.17 4.13
CA TYR A 21 -3.58 -3.18 3.68
C TYR A 21 -2.75 -3.73 4.84
N SER A 22 -2.20 -2.86 5.71
CA SER A 22 -1.42 -3.28 6.87
C SER A 22 -2.24 -4.12 7.85
N LEU A 23 -3.50 -3.75 8.11
CA LEU A 23 -4.39 -4.53 8.96
C LEU A 23 -4.67 -5.93 8.37
N VAL A 24 -4.97 -5.99 7.07
CA VAL A 24 -5.21 -7.27 6.38
C VAL A 24 -3.94 -8.12 6.36
N ALA A 25 -2.79 -7.53 6.05
CA ALA A 25 -1.51 -8.24 6.00
C ALA A 25 -1.12 -8.80 7.38
N MET A 26 -1.32 -8.03 8.46
CA MET A 26 -1.08 -8.52 9.82
C MET A 26 -2.06 -9.61 10.25
N ALA A 27 -3.35 -9.47 9.91
CA ALA A 27 -4.35 -10.51 10.19
C ALA A 27 -4.04 -11.82 9.42
N PHE A 28 -3.59 -11.71 8.17
CA PHE A 28 -3.15 -12.86 7.38
C PHE A 28 -1.87 -13.48 7.96
N ALA A 29 -0.89 -12.67 8.34
CA ALA A 29 0.34 -13.14 8.96
C ALA A 29 0.03 -13.91 10.24
N ALA A 30 -0.75 -13.30 11.15
CA ALA A 30 -1.11 -13.91 12.43
C ALA A 30 -1.91 -15.22 12.28
N SER A 31 -2.76 -15.34 11.25
CA SER A 31 -3.61 -16.53 11.09
C SER A 31 -2.96 -17.66 10.29
N ARG A 32 -2.06 -17.36 9.35
CA ARG A 32 -1.55 -18.34 8.38
C ARG A 32 -0.04 -18.52 8.39
N VAL A 33 0.71 -17.55 8.90
CA VAL A 33 2.17 -17.48 8.76
C VAL A 33 2.87 -17.69 10.09
N VAL A 34 2.34 -17.11 11.17
CA VAL A 34 2.85 -17.30 12.53
C VAL A 34 2.67 -18.75 12.95
N GLY A 35 3.78 -19.44 13.25
CA GLY A 35 3.82 -20.87 13.61
C GLY A 35 4.26 -21.81 12.47
N LEU A 36 4.47 -21.28 11.25
CA LEU A 36 5.16 -22.00 10.18
C LEU A 36 6.69 -21.85 10.28
N SER A 37 7.41 -22.39 9.30
CA SER A 37 8.86 -22.24 9.17
C SER A 37 9.28 -20.76 9.11
N PRO A 38 10.36 -20.35 9.81
CA PRO A 38 10.88 -18.98 9.81
C PRO A 38 11.17 -18.41 8.42
N ILE A 39 11.48 -19.27 7.45
CA ILE A 39 11.73 -18.87 6.06
C ILE A 39 10.44 -18.39 5.39
N VAL A 40 9.31 -19.06 5.65
CA VAL A 40 8.00 -18.68 5.08
C VAL A 40 7.56 -17.35 5.66
N GLU A 41 7.79 -17.14 6.95
CA GLU A 41 7.51 -15.88 7.63
C GLU A 41 8.32 -14.72 7.06
N ALA A 42 9.64 -14.91 6.90
CA ALA A 42 10.51 -13.92 6.28
C ALA A 42 10.09 -13.59 4.85
N VAL A 43 9.83 -14.59 4.01
CA VAL A 43 9.39 -14.38 2.62
C VAL A 43 8.03 -13.70 2.58
N PHE A 44 7.09 -14.07 3.45
CA PHE A 44 5.78 -13.42 3.49
C PHE A 44 5.90 -11.94 3.84
N PHE A 45 6.65 -11.57 4.88
CA PHE A 45 6.85 -10.16 5.24
C PHE A 45 7.58 -9.38 4.14
N LEU A 46 8.55 -10.01 3.47
CA LEU A 46 9.29 -9.40 2.37
C LEU A 46 8.39 -9.13 1.16
N VAL A 47 7.56 -10.09 0.77
CA VAL A 47 6.58 -9.93 -0.31
C VAL A 47 5.46 -8.97 0.09
N ALA A 48 4.90 -9.10 1.29
CA ALA A 48 3.86 -8.19 1.79
C ALA A 48 4.35 -6.74 1.86
N GLY A 49 5.62 -6.52 2.21
CA GLY A 49 6.27 -5.21 2.20
C GLY A 49 6.54 -4.65 0.80
N LEU A 50 6.61 -5.48 -0.24
CA LEU A 50 6.84 -5.03 -1.61
C LEU A 50 5.54 -4.88 -2.43
N VAL A 51 4.54 -5.72 -2.17
CA VAL A 51 3.29 -5.76 -2.94
C VAL A 51 2.55 -4.43 -2.89
N TRP A 52 2.57 -3.70 -1.77
CA TRP A 52 1.88 -2.41 -1.66
C TRP A 52 2.58 -1.25 -2.39
N VAL A 53 3.86 -1.41 -2.75
CA VAL A 53 4.65 -0.37 -3.45
C VAL A 53 4.09 -0.11 -4.85
N ILE A 54 3.61 -1.16 -5.53
CA ILE A 54 3.01 -1.07 -6.86
C ILE A 54 1.76 -0.17 -6.85
N PRO A 55 0.71 -0.46 -6.05
CA PRO A 55 -0.49 0.38 -5.99
C PRO A 55 -0.17 1.79 -5.46
N ALA A 56 0.73 1.93 -4.49
CA ALA A 56 1.18 3.25 -4.02
C ALA A 56 1.82 4.08 -5.14
N GLY A 57 2.70 3.47 -5.95
CA GLY A 57 3.35 4.11 -7.08
C GLY A 57 2.37 4.56 -8.17
N ILE A 58 1.37 3.73 -8.50
CA ILE A 58 0.31 4.09 -9.45
C ILE A 58 -0.49 5.29 -8.94
N LEU A 59 -0.86 5.27 -7.65
CA LEU A 59 -1.63 6.35 -7.03
C LEU A 59 -0.83 7.67 -7.00
N ILE A 60 0.45 7.61 -6.60
CA ILE A 60 1.35 8.77 -6.58
C ILE A 60 1.54 9.33 -7.99
N ARG A 61 1.74 8.47 -9.00
CA ARG A 61 1.87 8.91 -10.39
C ARG A 61 0.61 9.65 -10.88
N TRP A 62 -0.57 9.18 -10.47
CA TRP A 62 -1.82 9.88 -10.74
C TRP A 62 -1.91 11.22 -9.98
N MET A 63 -1.43 11.27 -8.73
CA MET A 63 -1.37 12.52 -7.95
C MET A 63 -0.41 13.55 -8.56
N GLN A 64 0.71 13.13 -9.14
CA GLN A 64 1.74 14.01 -9.69
C GLN A 64 1.48 14.46 -11.14
N ARG A 65 0.50 13.89 -11.84
CA ARG A 65 0.20 14.21 -13.24
C ARG A 65 -0.02 15.72 -13.48
N PRO A 66 0.81 16.41 -14.27
CA PRO A 66 0.62 17.85 -14.54
C PRO A 66 -0.75 18.09 -15.18
N ASP A 67 -1.45 19.16 -14.79
CA ASP A 67 -2.64 19.59 -15.51
C ASP A 67 -2.18 20.12 -16.90
N PRO A 68 -2.84 19.73 -18.01
CA PRO A 68 -2.51 20.26 -19.33
C PRO A 68 -2.75 21.78 -19.32
N SER A 69 -1.71 22.53 -19.68
CA SER A 69 -1.71 23.99 -19.81
C SER A 69 -2.60 24.46 -20.96
#